data_AF-A0A847II78-F1
#
_entry.id   AF-A0A847II78-F1
#
_cell.length_a   1.000
_cell.length_b   1.000
_cell.length_c   1.000
_cell.angle_alpha   90.00
_cell.angle_beta   90.00
_cell.angle_gamma   90.00
#
_symmetry.space_group_name_H-M   'P 1'
#
loop_
_entity.id
_entity.type
_entity.pdbx_description
1 polymer ?
#
loop_
_entity_poly.entity_id
_entity_poly.type
_entity_poly.pdbx_seq_one_letter_code
_entity_poly.pdbx_strand_id
1 'polypeptide(L)'
;MAARARLDAELVRRGLARSREQAREFIESGFVKVNGTLATKAATNVAKDTPIVVSDVQSDDWASRGAHKLLGALEAFEPLGVRVDGKRCLDAGASTGGFTDVLLRRGAREVEAVDVGYGQLVWKLQSDDRVHIHDRTNVRHLTPDLIGGTVDLIVGDLSFISLKLVLPALAGCLRPGGDALPMVKPQFEVGKERVGSGGVVRDPVLRADAVEDVAALAHSLGLETRGVVASPLPGPSGNVEFFLWLHRPTEAAEPVERPESSGDTVDTEPSTRWTDAVEGARVRGLIDQAVADGPQ
;
A
#
# COMPACT_ATOMS: atom_id res chain seq x y z
N MET A 1 -36.58 -21.06 33.04
CA MET A 1 -35.17 -20.70 32.76
C MET A 1 -35.13 -19.71 31.61
N ALA A 2 -34.39 -18.60 31.73
CA ALA A 2 -34.24 -17.66 30.63
C ALA A 2 -33.62 -18.37 29.42
N ALA A 3 -34.24 -18.26 28.25
CA ALA A 3 -33.73 -18.87 27.02
C ALA A 3 -32.34 -18.30 26.73
N ARG A 4 -31.32 -19.18 26.68
CA ARG A 4 -29.95 -18.83 26.32
C ARG A 4 -29.69 -19.16 24.86
N ALA A 5 -28.93 -18.31 24.19
CA ALA A 5 -28.50 -18.48 22.81
C ALA A 5 -26.97 -18.33 22.71
N ARG A 6 -26.38 -18.89 21.66
CA ARG A 6 -24.96 -18.66 21.36
C ARG A 6 -24.72 -17.19 21.05
N LEU A 7 -23.59 -16.65 21.52
CA LEU A 7 -23.21 -15.26 21.33
C LEU A 7 -23.19 -14.86 19.86
N ASP A 8 -22.67 -15.71 18.96
CA ASP A 8 -22.68 -15.46 17.52
C ASP A 8 -24.10 -15.28 16.95
N ALA A 9 -25.05 -16.13 17.38
CA ALA A 9 -26.45 -16.04 16.97
C ALA A 9 -27.15 -14.83 17.62
N GLU A 10 -26.81 -14.51 18.87
CA GLU A 10 -27.42 -13.39 19.61
C GLU A 10 -26.98 -12.03 19.05
N LEU A 11 -25.72 -11.90 18.62
CA LEU A 11 -25.22 -10.70 17.92
C LEU A 11 -26.01 -10.44 16.63
N VAL A 12 -26.25 -11.48 15.84
CA VAL A 12 -27.07 -11.38 14.62
C VAL A 12 -28.51 -11.02 14.94
N ARG A 13 -29.12 -11.70 15.92
CA ARG A 13 -30.51 -11.45 16.34
C ARG A 13 -30.73 -10.01 16.81
N ARG A 14 -29.72 -9.39 17.43
CA ARG A 14 -29.76 -8.00 17.91
C ARG A 14 -29.39 -6.96 16.84
N GLY A 15 -29.06 -7.38 15.62
CA GLY A 15 -28.59 -6.48 14.56
C GLY A 15 -27.18 -5.93 14.80
N LEU A 16 -26.41 -6.54 15.71
CA LEU A 16 -25.03 -6.15 16.03
C LEU A 16 -24.00 -6.80 15.08
N ALA A 17 -24.43 -7.77 14.27
CA ALA A 17 -23.68 -8.38 13.18
C ALA A 17 -24.65 -8.82 12.08
N ARG A 18 -24.24 -8.76 10.81
CA ARG A 18 -25.08 -9.12 9.65
C ARG A 18 -25.15 -10.62 9.40
N SER A 19 -24.19 -11.40 9.91
CA SER A 19 -24.12 -12.85 9.77
C SER A 19 -23.42 -13.47 10.98
N ARG A 20 -23.59 -14.80 11.16
CA ARG A 20 -22.92 -15.51 12.25
C ARG A 20 -21.41 -15.56 12.05
N GLU A 21 -20.96 -15.54 10.81
CA GLU A 21 -19.56 -15.46 10.41
C GLU A 21 -18.95 -14.12 10.86
N GLN A 22 -19.60 -12.99 10.56
CA GLN A 22 -19.15 -11.67 11.04
C GLN A 22 -19.17 -11.59 12.57
N ALA A 23 -20.18 -12.18 13.20
CA ALA A 23 -20.25 -12.23 14.66
C ALA A 23 -19.06 -12.99 15.27
N ARG A 24 -18.55 -14.04 14.61
CA ARG A 24 -17.32 -14.75 15.05
C ARG A 24 -16.09 -13.89 14.90
N GLU A 25 -15.94 -13.23 13.75
CA GLU A 25 -14.84 -12.31 13.47
C GLU A 25 -14.73 -11.21 14.53
N PHE A 26 -15.87 -10.60 14.92
CA PHE A 26 -15.89 -9.60 15.98
C PHE A 26 -15.44 -10.14 17.34
N ILE A 27 -15.78 -11.39 17.66
CA ILE A 27 -15.41 -12.04 18.92
C ILE A 27 -13.93 -12.40 18.92
N GLU A 28 -13.44 -12.99 17.83
CA GLU A 28 -12.03 -13.39 17.66
C GLU A 28 -11.11 -12.17 17.65
N SER A 29 -11.57 -11.05 17.07
CA SER A 29 -10.84 -9.77 17.03
C SER A 29 -10.95 -8.96 18.33
N GLY A 30 -11.63 -9.49 19.36
CA GLY A 30 -11.73 -8.81 20.65
C GLY A 30 -12.63 -7.58 20.66
N PHE A 31 -13.57 -7.46 19.72
CA PHE A 31 -14.50 -6.33 19.67
C PHE A 31 -15.76 -6.52 20.51
N VAL A 32 -16.06 -7.74 20.96
CA VAL A 32 -17.29 -8.02 21.70
C VAL A 32 -17.05 -8.12 23.20
N LYS A 33 -17.77 -7.32 23.99
CA LYS A 33 -17.86 -7.44 25.45
C LYS A 33 -19.23 -7.95 25.86
N VAL A 34 -19.25 -8.95 26.73
CA VAL A 34 -20.46 -9.51 27.35
C VAL A 34 -20.40 -9.21 28.84
N ASN A 35 -21.38 -8.46 29.34
CA ASN A 35 -21.42 -8.00 30.73
C ASN A 35 -20.12 -7.29 31.19
N GLY A 36 -19.54 -6.47 30.31
CA GLY A 36 -18.29 -5.75 30.55
C GLY A 36 -17.00 -6.55 30.33
N THR A 37 -17.08 -7.87 30.20
CA THR A 37 -15.92 -8.76 29.99
C THR A 37 -15.73 -9.08 28.52
N LEU A 38 -14.48 -9.12 28.05
CA LEU A 38 -14.18 -9.49 26.67
C LEU A 38 -14.63 -10.92 26.36
N ALA A 39 -15.39 -11.08 25.28
CA ALA A 39 -15.79 -12.38 24.78
C ALA A 39 -14.69 -12.99 23.93
N THR A 40 -14.36 -14.25 24.19
CA THR A 40 -13.32 -14.99 23.45
C THR A 40 -13.86 -16.20 22.70
N LYS A 41 -15.13 -16.57 22.90
CA LYS A 41 -15.76 -17.76 22.32
C LYS A 41 -17.13 -17.45 21.75
N ALA A 42 -17.29 -17.62 20.43
CA ALA A 42 -18.56 -17.46 19.73
C ALA A 42 -19.69 -18.36 20.22
N ALA A 43 -19.34 -19.56 20.71
CA ALA A 43 -20.30 -20.52 21.25
C ALA A 43 -20.74 -20.23 22.69
N THR A 44 -20.29 -19.13 23.30
CA THR A 44 -20.69 -18.75 24.67
C THR A 44 -22.19 -18.56 24.73
N ASN A 45 -22.85 -19.20 25.70
CA ASN A 45 -24.29 -19.07 25.90
C ASN A 45 -24.59 -17.81 26.71
N VAL A 46 -25.34 -16.88 26.12
CA VAL A 46 -25.77 -15.61 26.71
C VAL A 46 -27.29 -15.58 26.85
N ALA A 47 -27.81 -14.93 27.89
CA ALA A 47 -29.24 -14.71 28.04
C ALA A 47 -29.71 -13.52 27.20
N LYS A 48 -31.00 -13.48 26.85
CA LYS A 48 -31.58 -12.43 25.99
C LYS A 48 -31.41 -11.02 26.52
N ASP A 49 -31.35 -10.87 27.83
CA ASP A 49 -31.20 -9.62 28.58
C ASP A 49 -29.73 -9.30 28.94
N THR A 50 -28.80 -10.22 28.68
CA THR A 50 -27.38 -9.99 28.97
C THR A 50 -26.88 -8.78 28.17
N PRO A 51 -26.25 -7.76 28.81
CA PRO A 51 -25.65 -6.64 28.10
C PRO A 51 -24.54 -7.13 27.17
N ILE A 52 -24.63 -6.76 25.90
CA ILE A 52 -23.62 -7.07 24.89
C ILE A 52 -23.26 -5.75 24.22
N VAL A 53 -21.98 -5.42 24.24
CA VAL A 53 -21.43 -4.25 23.55
C VAL A 53 -20.50 -4.79 22.47
N VAL A 54 -20.80 -4.47 21.23
CA VAL A 54 -19.79 -4.53 20.18
C VAL A 54 -19.13 -3.16 20.21
N SER A 55 -17.85 -3.15 20.55
CA SER A 55 -17.01 -1.97 20.45
C SER A 55 -17.17 -1.43 19.05
N ASP A 56 -17.35 -0.11 18.93
CA ASP A 56 -17.47 0.53 17.63
C ASP A 56 -16.33 0.02 16.74
N VAL A 57 -16.65 -0.50 15.55
CA VAL A 57 -15.66 -1.02 14.59
C VAL A 57 -14.72 0.11 14.10
N GLN A 58 -14.99 1.33 14.55
CA GLN A 58 -14.05 2.43 14.73
C GLN A 58 -13.03 2.11 15.84
N SER A 59 -12.25 1.04 15.71
CA SER A 59 -10.96 1.06 16.40
C SER A 59 -10.18 2.25 15.85
N ASP A 60 -9.64 3.12 16.71
CA ASP A 60 -8.61 4.10 16.33
C ASP A 60 -7.42 3.41 15.63
N ASP A 61 -7.31 2.08 15.78
CA ASP A 61 -6.35 1.24 15.07
C ASP A 61 -6.54 1.25 13.54
N TRP A 62 -5.41 1.26 12.86
CA TRP A 62 -5.32 1.16 11.42
C TRP A 62 -5.65 -0.25 10.92
N ALA A 63 -6.19 -0.36 9.70
CA ALA A 63 -6.49 -1.66 9.07
C ALA A 63 -5.27 -2.60 8.94
N SER A 64 -4.06 -2.07 8.99
CA SER A 64 -2.84 -2.86 9.09
C SER A 64 -1.67 -2.03 9.64
N ARG A 65 -0.59 -2.71 10.05
CA ARG A 65 0.69 -2.04 10.36
C ARG A 65 1.27 -1.25 9.17
N GLY A 66 0.89 -1.63 7.95
CA GLY A 66 1.27 -0.93 6.72
C GLY A 66 0.86 0.54 6.74
N ALA A 67 -0.27 0.90 7.37
CA ALA A 67 -0.70 2.30 7.49
C ALA A 67 0.39 3.24 8.02
N HIS A 68 1.15 2.80 9.03
CA HIS A 68 2.24 3.60 9.62
C HIS A 68 3.40 3.85 8.64
N LYS A 69 3.57 3.00 7.62
CA LYS A 69 4.56 3.24 6.57
C LYS A 69 4.14 4.43 5.71
N LEU A 70 2.90 4.42 5.20
CA LEU A 70 2.39 5.52 4.38
C LEU A 70 2.26 6.82 5.19
N LEU A 71 1.87 6.74 6.47
CA LEU A 71 1.86 7.92 7.35
C LEU A 71 3.23 8.58 7.46
N GLY A 72 4.30 7.80 7.64
CA GLY A 72 5.67 8.34 7.68
C GLY A 72 6.08 8.98 6.35
N ALA A 73 5.70 8.38 5.22
CA ALA A 73 5.94 8.98 3.91
C ALA A 73 5.20 10.30 3.72
N LEU A 74 3.92 10.36 4.10
CA LEU A 74 3.11 11.57 4.02
C LEU A 74 3.62 12.65 4.98
N GLU A 75 4.04 12.31 6.20
CA GLU A 75 4.65 13.27 7.13
C GLU A 75 5.90 13.94 6.53
N ALA A 76 6.71 13.18 5.77
CA ALA A 76 7.88 13.71 5.09
C ALA A 76 7.53 14.54 3.85
N PHE A 77 6.52 14.14 3.05
CA PHE A 77 6.26 14.73 1.73
C PHE A 77 5.12 15.74 1.67
N GLU A 78 4.16 15.72 2.60
CA GLU A 78 3.07 16.72 2.65
C GLU A 78 3.61 18.16 2.81
N PRO A 79 4.60 18.44 3.67
CA PRO A 79 5.20 19.78 3.77
C PRO A 79 5.87 20.25 2.48
N LEU A 80 6.27 19.32 1.62
CA LEU A 80 6.94 19.60 0.35
C LEU A 80 5.95 19.74 -0.83
N GLY A 81 4.68 19.37 -0.64
CA GLY A 81 3.62 19.61 -1.62
C GLY A 81 2.78 18.41 -2.01
N VAL A 82 3.06 17.20 -1.49
CA VAL A 82 2.14 16.07 -1.67
C VAL A 82 0.83 16.38 -0.97
N ARG A 83 -0.30 16.06 -1.62
CA ARG A 83 -1.65 16.24 -1.06
C ARG A 83 -2.46 14.98 -1.29
N VAL A 84 -3.35 14.65 -0.34
CA VAL A 84 -4.32 13.55 -0.44
C VAL A 84 -5.75 14.09 -0.47
N ASP A 85 -6.02 15.17 0.24
CA ASP A 85 -7.36 15.74 0.37
C ASP A 85 -7.99 16.05 -1.01
N GLY A 86 -9.23 15.59 -1.18
CA GLY A 86 -10.02 15.73 -2.39
C GLY A 86 -9.52 14.94 -3.61
N LYS A 87 -8.41 14.20 -3.50
CA LYS A 87 -7.84 13.43 -4.62
C LYS A 87 -8.54 12.11 -4.84
N ARG A 88 -8.54 11.67 -6.11
CA ARG A 88 -8.79 10.28 -6.48
C ARG A 88 -7.49 9.50 -6.43
N CYS A 89 -7.49 8.43 -5.66
CA CYS A 89 -6.29 7.69 -5.32
C CYS A 89 -6.34 6.26 -5.88
N LEU A 90 -5.18 5.69 -6.15
CA LEU A 90 -4.99 4.25 -6.42
C LEU A 90 -4.12 3.66 -5.32
N ASP A 91 -4.61 2.61 -4.66
CA ASP A 91 -3.83 1.77 -3.74
C ASP A 91 -3.43 0.47 -4.46
N ALA A 92 -2.19 0.44 -4.96
CA ALA A 92 -1.65 -0.69 -5.71
C ALA A 92 -1.06 -1.74 -4.75
N GLY A 93 -1.83 -2.80 -4.50
CA GLY A 93 -1.51 -3.82 -3.49
C GLY A 93 -2.20 -3.54 -2.15
N ALA A 94 -3.50 -3.26 -2.18
CA ALA A 94 -4.26 -2.78 -1.03
C ALA A 94 -4.26 -3.75 0.17
N SER A 95 -4.16 -5.06 -0.08
CA SER A 95 -4.16 -6.13 0.91
C SER A 95 -5.29 -5.96 1.93
N THR A 96 -5.00 -5.89 3.23
CA THR A 96 -6.02 -5.65 4.27
C THR A 96 -6.52 -4.21 4.32
N GLY A 97 -5.89 -3.28 3.58
CA GLY A 97 -6.35 -1.91 3.36
C GLY A 97 -5.68 -0.86 4.23
N GLY A 98 -4.47 -1.11 4.72
CA GLY A 98 -3.74 -0.15 5.56
C GLY A 98 -3.52 1.20 4.86
N PHE A 99 -3.12 1.20 3.60
CA PHE A 99 -2.90 2.44 2.82
C PHE A 99 -4.24 3.08 2.44
N THR A 100 -5.20 2.30 1.95
CA THR A 100 -6.58 2.74 1.71
C THR A 100 -7.18 3.46 2.94
N ASP A 101 -7.07 2.91 4.15
CA ASP A 101 -7.55 3.55 5.39
C ASP A 101 -6.88 4.91 5.63
N VAL A 102 -5.55 5.00 5.44
CA VAL A 102 -4.81 6.28 5.55
C VAL A 102 -5.32 7.29 4.52
N LEU A 103 -5.48 6.91 3.27
CA LEU A 103 -5.96 7.79 2.21
C LEU A 103 -7.36 8.36 2.54
N LEU A 104 -8.29 7.51 2.96
CA LEU A 104 -9.65 7.92 3.32
C LEU A 104 -9.67 8.87 4.52
N ARG A 105 -8.87 8.59 5.57
CA ARG A 105 -8.77 9.47 6.75
C ARG A 105 -8.06 10.79 6.43
N ARG A 106 -7.24 10.83 5.38
CA ARG A 106 -6.57 12.03 4.86
C ARG A 106 -7.40 12.80 3.83
N GLY A 107 -8.68 12.45 3.65
CA GLY A 107 -9.62 13.20 2.83
C GLY A 107 -9.65 12.81 1.35
N ALA A 108 -9.12 11.63 0.97
CA ALA A 108 -9.28 11.14 -0.40
C ALA A 108 -10.77 11.12 -0.78
N ARG A 109 -11.06 11.61 -1.99
CA ARG A 109 -12.41 11.64 -2.56
C ARG A 109 -12.90 10.22 -2.86
N GLU A 110 -12.02 9.42 -3.46
CA GLU A 110 -12.26 8.01 -3.79
C GLU A 110 -10.92 7.27 -3.87
N VAL A 111 -10.94 5.96 -3.64
CA VAL A 111 -9.77 5.07 -3.66
C VAL A 111 -10.08 3.84 -4.51
N GLU A 112 -9.34 3.67 -5.60
CA GLU A 112 -9.29 2.43 -6.38
C GLU A 112 -8.34 1.47 -5.66
N ALA A 113 -8.86 0.46 -4.97
CA ALA A 113 -8.09 -0.49 -4.19
C ALA A 113 -7.85 -1.76 -5.00
N VAL A 114 -6.62 -1.93 -5.50
CA VAL A 114 -6.24 -3.05 -6.38
C VAL A 114 -5.46 -4.11 -5.60
N ASP A 115 -5.87 -5.37 -5.72
CA ASP A 115 -5.11 -6.49 -5.17
C ASP A 115 -5.20 -7.74 -6.06
N VAL A 116 -4.16 -8.57 -6.04
CA VAL A 116 -4.15 -9.87 -6.73
C VAL A 116 -4.91 -10.94 -5.95
N GLY A 117 -5.09 -10.74 -4.64
CA GLY A 117 -5.92 -11.53 -3.76
C GLY A 117 -7.41 -11.28 -3.99
N TYR A 118 -8.23 -11.96 -3.18
CA TYR A 118 -9.68 -11.81 -3.20
C TYR A 118 -10.19 -11.58 -1.78
N GLY A 119 -10.99 -10.55 -1.58
CA GLY A 119 -11.68 -10.25 -0.32
C GLY A 119 -10.73 -9.94 0.85
N GLN A 120 -9.55 -9.38 0.59
CA GLN A 120 -8.54 -9.14 1.63
C GLN A 120 -8.82 -7.90 2.48
N LEU A 121 -9.43 -6.85 1.91
CA LEU A 121 -9.74 -5.61 2.59
C LEU A 121 -10.59 -5.85 3.84
N VAL A 122 -10.36 -5.12 4.92
CA VAL A 122 -11.23 -5.21 6.11
C VAL A 122 -12.64 -4.70 5.80
N TRP A 123 -13.65 -5.27 6.47
CA TRP A 123 -15.07 -4.98 6.22
C TRP A 123 -15.43 -3.49 6.18
N LYS A 124 -14.85 -2.70 7.09
CA LYS A 124 -15.10 -1.24 7.15
C LYS A 124 -14.74 -0.53 5.85
N LEU A 125 -13.67 -0.96 5.18
CA LEU A 125 -13.22 -0.39 3.91
C LEU A 125 -14.00 -0.97 2.74
N GLN A 126 -14.37 -2.26 2.80
CA GLN A 126 -15.24 -2.86 1.78
C GLN A 126 -16.63 -2.21 1.71
N SER A 127 -17.07 -1.57 2.80
CA SER A 127 -18.40 -0.96 2.93
C SER A 127 -18.38 0.57 2.78
N ASP A 128 -17.21 1.17 2.53
CA ASP A 128 -17.10 2.62 2.32
C ASP A 128 -17.37 2.92 0.84
N ASP A 129 -18.39 3.74 0.56
CA ASP A 129 -18.81 4.08 -0.82
C ASP A 129 -17.72 4.79 -1.63
N ARG A 130 -16.65 5.27 -0.98
CA ARG A 130 -15.48 5.88 -1.64
C ARG A 130 -14.45 4.84 -2.08
N VAL A 131 -14.60 3.56 -1.73
CA VAL A 131 -13.63 2.51 -2.04
C VAL A 131 -14.16 1.64 -3.16
N HIS A 132 -13.42 1.58 -4.26
CA HIS A 132 -13.72 0.74 -5.41
C HIS A 132 -12.73 -0.43 -5.47
N ILE A 133 -13.23 -1.64 -5.28
CA ILE A 133 -12.40 -2.84 -5.11
C ILE A 133 -12.14 -3.51 -6.46
N HIS A 134 -10.86 -3.72 -6.77
CA HIS A 134 -10.37 -4.46 -7.93
C HIS A 134 -9.61 -5.69 -7.49
N ASP A 135 -10.35 -6.69 -7.00
CA ASP A 135 -9.79 -7.98 -6.60
C ASP A 135 -9.30 -8.79 -7.82
N ARG A 136 -8.40 -9.75 -7.58
CA ARG A 136 -7.83 -10.64 -8.61
C ARG A 136 -7.22 -9.89 -9.79
N THR A 137 -6.76 -8.67 -9.55
CA THR A 137 -6.25 -7.78 -10.59
C THR A 137 -4.75 -7.62 -10.43
N ASN A 138 -3.99 -8.00 -11.46
CA ASN A 138 -2.55 -7.80 -11.45
C ASN A 138 -2.21 -6.38 -11.87
N VAL A 139 -1.52 -5.65 -10.99
CA VAL A 139 -1.09 -4.26 -11.19
C VAL A 139 -0.32 -4.03 -12.50
N ARG A 140 0.38 -5.05 -13.03
CA ARG A 140 1.10 -5.01 -14.32
C ARG A 140 0.20 -4.76 -15.52
N HIS A 141 -1.09 -5.07 -15.38
CA HIS A 141 -2.06 -5.00 -16.47
C HIS A 141 -3.07 -3.86 -16.25
N LEU A 142 -2.86 -3.01 -15.25
CA LEU A 142 -3.71 -1.85 -15.05
C LEU A 142 -3.65 -0.93 -16.26
N THR A 143 -4.82 -0.40 -16.59
CA THR A 143 -5.03 0.68 -17.54
C THR A 143 -6.00 1.68 -16.91
N PRO A 144 -6.00 2.95 -17.33
CA PRO A 144 -6.99 3.92 -16.90
C PRO A 144 -8.42 3.38 -17.06
N ASP A 145 -8.75 2.74 -18.18
CA ASP A 145 -10.08 2.21 -18.43
C ASP A 145 -10.53 1.16 -17.39
N LEU A 146 -9.62 0.29 -16.95
CA LEU A 146 -9.93 -0.74 -15.96
C LEU A 146 -10.35 -0.13 -14.62
N ILE A 147 -9.73 0.97 -14.25
CA ILE A 147 -9.97 1.68 -13.00
C ILE A 147 -10.84 2.92 -13.19
N GLY A 148 -11.58 3.05 -14.29
CA GLY A 148 -12.52 4.17 -14.50
C GLY A 148 -11.89 5.56 -14.73
N GLY A 149 -10.65 5.61 -15.24
CA GLY A 149 -9.92 6.81 -15.59
C GLY A 149 -8.60 6.96 -14.83
N THR A 150 -7.85 8.02 -15.11
CA THR A 150 -6.60 8.32 -14.40
C THR A 150 -6.84 8.74 -12.94
N VAL A 151 -5.82 8.65 -12.10
CA VAL A 151 -5.85 9.05 -10.68
C VAL A 151 -4.91 10.24 -10.41
N ASP A 152 -5.17 10.96 -9.32
CA ASP A 152 -4.37 12.11 -8.87
C ASP A 152 -3.18 11.70 -7.98
N LEU A 153 -3.30 10.55 -7.29
CA LEU A 153 -2.29 10.02 -6.38
C LEU A 153 -2.24 8.49 -6.47
N ILE A 154 -1.05 7.91 -6.60
CA ILE A 154 -0.83 6.47 -6.49
C ILE A 154 -0.03 6.19 -5.22
N VAL A 155 -0.40 5.17 -4.46
CA VAL A 155 0.41 4.58 -3.39
C VAL A 155 0.59 3.10 -3.69
N GLY A 156 1.69 2.48 -3.26
CA GLY A 156 1.85 1.04 -3.49
C GLY A 156 2.84 0.35 -2.55
N ASP A 157 2.38 -0.73 -1.92
CA ASP A 157 3.16 -1.63 -1.05
C ASP A 157 3.18 -3.05 -1.65
N LEU A 158 3.84 -3.20 -2.80
CA LEU A 158 3.86 -4.45 -3.56
C LEU A 158 4.93 -5.40 -3.02
N SER A 159 4.61 -6.69 -2.92
CA SER A 159 5.54 -7.74 -2.49
C SER A 159 5.75 -8.79 -3.57
N PHE A 160 6.93 -9.42 -3.59
CA PHE A 160 7.28 -10.50 -4.52
C PHE A 160 7.27 -10.08 -6.01
N ILE A 161 7.37 -8.78 -6.28
CA ILE A 161 7.44 -8.22 -7.62
C ILE A 161 8.37 -7.00 -7.58
N SER A 162 9.19 -6.85 -8.62
CA SER A 162 10.00 -5.66 -8.83
C SER A 162 9.11 -4.52 -9.34
N LEU A 163 9.32 -3.31 -8.83
CA LEU A 163 8.69 -2.10 -9.35
C LEU A 163 9.01 -1.86 -10.83
N LYS A 164 10.12 -2.43 -11.35
CA LYS A 164 10.46 -2.36 -12.76
C LYS A 164 9.39 -2.94 -13.68
N LEU A 165 8.63 -3.93 -13.18
CA LEU A 165 7.57 -4.58 -13.94
C LEU A 165 6.20 -3.89 -13.83
N VAL A 166 6.02 -3.00 -12.86
CA VAL A 166 4.71 -2.39 -12.57
C VAL A 166 4.66 -0.89 -12.82
N LEU A 167 5.79 -0.18 -12.71
CA LEU A 167 5.87 1.26 -12.91
C LEU A 167 5.32 1.73 -14.27
N PRO A 168 5.54 1.03 -15.40
CA PRO A 168 4.92 1.44 -16.66
C PRO A 168 3.39 1.49 -16.62
N ALA A 169 2.75 0.52 -15.96
CA ALA A 169 1.29 0.49 -15.80
C ALA A 169 0.81 1.58 -14.84
N LEU A 170 1.51 1.78 -13.72
CA LEU A 170 1.20 2.82 -12.75
C LEU A 170 1.36 4.23 -13.36
N ALA A 171 2.44 4.48 -14.09
CA ALA A 171 2.66 5.74 -14.81
C ALA A 171 1.54 6.02 -15.82
N GLY A 172 1.07 5.00 -16.52
CA GLY A 172 -0.08 5.09 -17.42
C GLY A 172 -1.40 5.46 -16.73
N CYS A 173 -1.57 5.08 -15.46
CA CYS A 173 -2.76 5.39 -14.66
C CYS A 173 -2.70 6.75 -13.95
N LEU A 174 -1.52 7.37 -13.87
CA LEU A 174 -1.32 8.65 -13.20
C LEU A 174 -1.61 9.81 -14.15
N ARG A 175 -2.46 10.76 -13.78
CA ARG A 175 -2.70 11.94 -14.64
C ARG A 175 -1.49 12.88 -14.69
N PRO A 176 -1.35 13.73 -15.73
CA PRO A 176 -0.43 14.87 -15.68
C PRO A 176 -0.66 15.75 -14.45
N GLY A 177 0.42 16.14 -13.78
CA GLY A 177 0.42 16.83 -12.49
C GLY A 177 0.11 15.94 -11.27
N GLY A 178 -0.04 14.62 -11.45
CA GLY A 178 -0.27 13.66 -10.37
C GLY A 178 1.02 13.22 -9.69
N ASP A 179 0.87 12.63 -8.50
CA ASP A 179 1.98 12.11 -7.69
C ASP A 179 1.86 10.58 -7.51
N ALA A 180 2.98 9.89 -7.35
CA ALA A 180 3.02 8.49 -6.96
C ALA A 180 4.03 8.29 -5.84
N LEU A 181 3.65 7.47 -4.85
CA LEU A 181 4.44 7.08 -3.69
C LEU A 181 4.64 5.55 -3.67
N PRO A 182 5.29 4.94 -4.69
CA PRO A 182 5.62 3.52 -4.64
C PRO A 182 6.69 3.26 -3.57
N MET A 183 6.55 2.13 -2.89
CA MET A 183 7.55 1.67 -1.93
C MET A 183 8.54 0.71 -2.59
N VAL A 184 9.80 1.13 -2.69
CA VAL A 184 10.93 0.29 -3.09
C VAL A 184 11.31 -0.64 -1.95
N LYS A 185 11.38 -1.93 -2.27
CA LYS A 185 11.81 -2.99 -1.37
C LYS A 185 13.07 -3.63 -1.94
N PRO A 186 14.28 -3.25 -1.49
CA PRO A 186 15.54 -3.69 -2.09
C PRO A 186 15.62 -5.21 -2.31
N GLN A 187 15.08 -6.02 -1.39
CA GLN A 187 15.03 -7.48 -1.49
C GLN A 187 14.29 -8.04 -2.72
N PHE A 188 13.45 -7.24 -3.38
CA PHE A 188 12.75 -7.62 -4.61
C PHE A 188 13.35 -6.97 -5.86
N GLU A 189 14.37 -6.11 -5.70
CA GLU A 189 14.97 -5.32 -6.78
C GLU A 189 16.41 -5.74 -7.12
N VAL A 190 17.21 -6.14 -6.12
CA VAL A 190 18.65 -6.38 -6.30
C VAL A 190 19.02 -7.74 -6.93
N GLY A 191 18.06 -8.57 -7.36
CA GLY A 191 18.36 -9.91 -7.86
C GLY A 191 18.70 -10.92 -6.75
N LYS A 192 18.49 -12.23 -7.00
CA LYS A 192 18.52 -13.27 -5.96
C LYS A 192 19.90 -13.46 -5.34
N GLU A 193 20.94 -13.27 -6.13
CA GLU A 193 22.34 -13.44 -5.78
C GLU A 193 22.88 -12.37 -4.84
N ARG A 194 22.23 -11.19 -4.80
CA ARG A 194 22.61 -10.05 -3.93
C ARG A 194 21.75 -9.95 -2.67
N VAL A 195 20.83 -10.90 -2.46
CA VAL A 195 20.03 -10.97 -1.23
C VAL A 195 20.74 -11.85 -0.19
N GLY A 196 21.03 -11.27 0.97
CA GLY A 196 21.72 -11.96 2.05
C GLY A 196 20.85 -13.02 2.76
N SER A 197 21.46 -13.69 3.75
CA SER A 197 20.77 -14.68 4.58
C SER A 197 19.49 -14.12 5.21
N GLY A 198 18.42 -14.93 5.17
CA GLY A 198 17.09 -14.54 5.66
C GLY A 198 16.29 -13.65 4.71
N GLY A 199 16.75 -13.45 3.47
CA GLY A 199 16.04 -12.59 2.51
C GLY A 199 16.24 -11.10 2.77
N VAL A 200 17.35 -10.72 3.42
CA VAL A 200 17.58 -9.33 3.90
C VAL A 200 18.76 -8.69 3.17
N VAL A 201 18.53 -7.49 2.64
CA VAL A 201 19.55 -6.64 2.03
C VAL A 201 20.10 -5.69 3.09
N ARG A 202 21.29 -6.01 3.62
CA ARG A 202 21.95 -5.25 4.70
C ARG A 202 22.90 -4.16 4.18
N ASP A 203 23.46 -4.36 2.99
CA ASP A 203 24.42 -3.43 2.42
C ASP A 203 23.72 -2.11 2.04
N PRO A 204 24.09 -0.97 2.65
CA PRO A 204 23.51 0.33 2.30
C PRO A 204 23.74 0.71 0.84
N VAL A 205 24.85 0.29 0.22
CA VAL A 205 25.12 0.57 -1.20
C VAL A 205 24.12 -0.19 -2.07
N LEU A 206 23.85 -1.46 -1.77
CA LEU A 206 22.83 -2.24 -2.50
C LEU A 206 21.42 -1.67 -2.31
N ARG A 207 21.11 -1.15 -1.12
CA ARG A 207 19.83 -0.47 -0.87
C ARG A 207 19.72 0.80 -1.72
N ALA A 208 20.75 1.63 -1.75
CA ALA A 208 20.80 2.85 -2.55
C ALA A 208 20.69 2.54 -4.06
N ASP A 209 21.43 1.55 -4.54
CA ASP A 209 21.40 1.12 -5.93
C ASP A 209 20.03 0.58 -6.36
N ALA A 210 19.33 -0.14 -5.49
CA ALA A 210 17.97 -0.61 -5.75
C ALA A 210 16.99 0.55 -5.96
N VAL A 211 17.10 1.58 -5.11
CA VAL A 211 16.28 2.79 -5.21
C VAL A 211 16.63 3.59 -6.47
N GLU A 212 17.92 3.71 -6.78
CA GLU A 212 18.39 4.46 -7.95
C GLU A 212 17.95 3.80 -9.27
N ASP A 213 18.02 2.47 -9.35
CA ASP A 213 17.53 1.71 -10.51
C ASP A 213 16.04 1.97 -10.78
N VAL A 214 15.23 2.04 -9.72
CA VAL A 214 13.79 2.31 -9.83
C VAL A 214 13.53 3.78 -10.20
N ALA A 215 14.29 4.72 -9.63
CA ALA A 215 14.18 6.14 -9.95
C ALA A 215 14.60 6.45 -11.40
N ALA A 216 15.65 5.80 -11.90
CA ALA A 216 16.11 5.90 -13.28
C ALA A 216 15.05 5.37 -14.27
N LEU A 217 14.40 4.25 -13.95
CA LEU A 217 13.26 3.76 -14.75
C LEU A 217 12.08 4.73 -14.69
N ALA A 218 11.74 5.26 -13.52
CA ALA A 218 10.67 6.24 -13.41
C ALA A 218 10.95 7.46 -14.31
N HIS A 219 12.21 7.92 -14.35
CA HIS A 219 12.65 8.99 -15.24
C HIS A 219 12.47 8.65 -16.72
N SER A 220 12.83 7.45 -17.16
CA SER A 220 12.59 7.03 -18.56
C SER A 220 11.11 6.90 -18.93
N LEU A 221 10.22 6.79 -17.93
CA LEU A 221 8.77 6.83 -18.09
C LEU A 221 8.17 8.25 -18.00
N GLY A 222 9.02 9.29 -17.94
CA GLY A 222 8.60 10.68 -17.86
C GLY A 222 8.13 11.13 -16.46
N LEU A 223 8.56 10.45 -15.40
CA LEU A 223 8.30 10.84 -14.01
C LEU A 223 9.54 11.49 -13.37
N GLU A 224 9.32 12.51 -12.55
CA GLU A 224 10.37 13.21 -11.80
C GLU A 224 10.46 12.65 -10.38
N THR A 225 11.65 12.30 -9.91
CA THR A 225 11.86 11.93 -8.50
C THR A 225 12.02 13.18 -7.64
N ARG A 226 11.01 13.55 -6.85
CA ARG A 226 10.99 14.75 -6.02
C ARG A 226 11.49 14.54 -4.60
N GLY A 227 11.42 13.31 -4.10
CA GLY A 227 11.87 12.98 -2.74
C GLY A 227 12.05 11.49 -2.54
N VAL A 228 12.86 11.13 -1.55
CA VAL A 228 13.07 9.75 -1.11
C VAL A 228 13.07 9.75 0.41
N VAL A 229 12.41 8.79 1.03
CA VAL A 229 12.40 8.63 2.50
C VAL A 229 12.39 7.16 2.85
N ALA A 230 13.13 6.77 3.90
CA ALA A 230 13.05 5.43 4.44
C ALA A 230 11.70 5.22 5.17
N SER A 231 11.11 4.04 5.02
CA SER A 231 9.95 3.64 5.80
C SER A 231 10.31 3.62 7.29
N PRO A 232 9.48 4.19 8.18
CA PRO A 232 9.74 4.21 9.62
C PRO A 232 9.68 2.81 10.24
N LEU A 233 9.04 1.85 9.56
CA LEU A 233 8.95 0.46 9.97
C LEU A 233 9.68 -0.43 8.96
N PRO A 234 10.53 -1.37 9.43
CA PRO A 234 11.11 -2.36 8.55
C PRO A 234 10.06 -3.36 8.06
N GLY A 235 10.34 -4.02 6.94
CA GLY A 235 9.57 -5.16 6.46
C GLY A 235 9.60 -6.34 7.47
N PRO A 236 8.75 -7.36 7.30
CA PRO A 236 8.59 -8.44 8.29
C PRO A 236 9.89 -9.17 8.67
N SER A 237 10.82 -9.30 7.71
CA SER A 237 12.13 -9.94 7.91
C SER A 237 13.24 -8.95 8.32
N GLY A 238 12.91 -7.67 8.54
CA GLY A 238 13.88 -6.63 8.91
C GLY A 238 14.47 -5.84 7.73
N ASN A 239 13.95 -5.99 6.51
CA ASN A 239 14.41 -5.17 5.37
C ASN A 239 14.02 -3.70 5.57
N VAL A 240 14.94 -2.82 5.21
CA VAL A 240 14.65 -1.38 5.12
C VAL A 240 14.09 -1.09 3.75
N GLU A 241 12.95 -0.42 3.74
CA GLU A 241 12.12 -0.14 2.56
C GLU A 241 12.06 1.38 2.38
N PHE A 242 11.85 1.87 1.17
CA PHE A 242 11.94 3.31 0.85
C PHE A 242 10.73 3.75 0.05
N PHE A 243 10.18 4.92 0.34
CA PHE A 243 9.22 5.56 -0.55
C PHE A 243 9.93 6.51 -1.50
N LEU A 244 9.55 6.46 -2.77
CA LEU A 244 9.94 7.46 -3.76
C LEU A 244 8.73 8.35 -4.00
N TRP A 245 8.91 9.66 -3.88
CA TRP A 245 7.94 10.61 -4.41
C TRP A 245 8.25 10.86 -5.88
N LEU A 246 7.41 10.28 -6.73
CA LEU A 246 7.44 10.48 -8.17
C LEU A 246 6.34 11.46 -8.57
N HIS A 247 6.64 12.37 -9.48
CA HIS A 247 5.68 13.33 -10.01
C HIS A 247 5.59 13.22 -11.53
N ARG A 248 4.37 13.24 -12.08
CA ARG A 248 4.17 13.33 -13.52
C ARG A 248 4.04 14.80 -13.93
N PRO A 249 4.96 15.38 -14.71
CA PRO A 249 4.85 16.78 -15.13
C PRO A 249 3.54 17.06 -15.89
N THR A 250 3.01 18.29 -15.79
CA THR A 250 1.80 18.70 -16.51
C THR A 250 1.99 18.76 -18.03
N GLU A 251 3.23 18.95 -18.49
CA GLU A 251 3.64 18.98 -19.90
C GLU A 251 4.32 17.68 -20.34
N ALA A 252 4.09 16.56 -19.63
CA ALA A 252 4.70 15.29 -20.00
C ALA A 252 4.34 14.91 -21.46
N ALA A 253 5.38 14.75 -22.29
CA ALA A 253 5.26 14.29 -23.66
C ALA A 253 4.46 12.97 -23.74
N GLU A 254 3.77 12.76 -24.86
CA GLU A 254 2.91 11.58 -25.07
C GLU A 254 3.65 10.28 -24.70
N PRO A 255 2.98 9.31 -24.07
CA PRO A 255 3.61 8.05 -23.68
C PRO A 255 4.20 7.37 -24.91
N VAL A 256 5.49 7.01 -24.86
CA VAL A 256 6.12 6.18 -25.88
C VAL A 256 5.40 4.82 -25.91
N GLU A 257 4.91 4.42 -27.09
CA GLU A 257 4.19 3.16 -27.28
C GLU A 257 4.99 1.96 -26.75
N ARG A 258 4.28 1.03 -26.10
CA ARG A 258 4.86 -0.18 -25.50
C ARG A 258 5.60 -1.00 -26.57
N PRO A 259 6.87 -1.40 -26.36
CA PRO A 259 7.43 -2.50 -27.12
C PRO A 259 6.82 -3.81 -26.61
N GLU A 260 6.28 -4.61 -27.53
CA GLU A 260 5.93 -6.01 -27.26
C GLU A 260 7.20 -6.76 -26.85
N SER A 261 7.33 -7.18 -25.59
CA SER A 261 8.47 -7.98 -25.14
C SER A 261 8.10 -9.45 -25.01
N SER A 262 8.45 -10.23 -26.02
CA SER A 262 8.74 -11.66 -25.87
C SER A 262 10.19 -11.83 -25.42
N GLY A 263 10.43 -12.51 -24.30
CA GLY A 263 11.74 -13.08 -23.97
C GLY A 263 12.26 -12.71 -22.58
N ASP A 264 12.41 -13.74 -21.74
CA ASP A 264 13.21 -13.74 -20.52
C ASP A 264 14.69 -13.48 -20.84
N THR A 265 15.29 -12.56 -20.08
CA THR A 265 16.68 -12.45 -19.59
C THR A 265 17.14 -10.99 -19.63
N VAL A 266 17.58 -10.46 -18.48
CA VAL A 266 18.30 -9.18 -18.42
C VAL A 266 19.53 -9.38 -17.55
N ASP A 267 20.64 -9.63 -18.22
CA ASP A 267 21.97 -9.26 -17.74
C ASP A 267 22.36 -7.98 -18.50
N THR A 268 22.56 -6.87 -17.78
CA THR A 268 23.26 -5.68 -18.33
C THR A 268 24.08 -5.00 -17.25
N GLU A 269 25.40 -4.96 -17.48
CA GLU A 269 26.42 -4.21 -16.73
C GLU A 269 26.24 -2.67 -16.83
N PRO A 270 26.85 -1.86 -15.93
CA PRO A 270 26.49 -0.46 -15.73
C PRO A 270 27.30 0.52 -16.59
N SER A 271 26.61 1.51 -17.17
CA SER A 271 26.99 2.92 -17.37
C SER A 271 26.19 3.47 -18.55
N THR A 272 25.16 4.29 -18.41
CA THR A 272 24.83 5.33 -17.43
C THR A 272 23.34 5.21 -17.09
N ARG A 273 23.00 4.98 -15.81
CA ARG A 273 21.60 4.88 -15.33
C ARG A 273 20.74 6.08 -15.74
N TRP A 274 21.37 7.22 -15.97
CA TRP A 274 20.75 8.49 -16.29
C TRP A 274 21.27 9.03 -17.62
N THR A 275 20.36 9.55 -18.44
CA THR A 275 20.69 10.33 -19.64
C THR A 275 21.06 11.77 -19.27
N ASP A 276 20.49 12.31 -18.20
CA ASP A 276 20.85 13.59 -17.58
C ASP A 276 21.69 13.34 -16.31
N ALA A 277 22.99 13.65 -16.41
CA ALA A 277 23.93 13.44 -15.31
C ALA A 277 23.67 14.37 -14.10
N VAL A 278 23.12 15.57 -14.32
CA VAL A 278 22.81 16.52 -13.25
C VAL A 278 21.62 16.02 -12.44
N GLU A 279 20.57 15.57 -13.15
CA GLU A 279 19.40 14.96 -12.50
C GLU A 279 19.79 13.67 -11.77
N GLY A 280 20.60 12.81 -12.40
CA GLY A 280 21.09 11.59 -11.76
C GLY A 280 21.86 11.87 -10.47
N ALA A 281 22.75 12.86 -10.47
CA ALA A 281 23.49 13.26 -9.26
C ALA A 281 22.56 13.83 -8.17
N ARG A 282 21.56 14.63 -8.55
CA ARG A 282 20.56 15.18 -7.63
C ARG A 282 19.75 14.07 -6.96
N VAL A 283 19.23 13.14 -7.76
CA VAL A 283 18.45 12.00 -7.26
C VAL A 283 19.31 11.11 -6.38
N ARG A 284 20.56 10.84 -6.77
CA ARG A 284 21.49 10.07 -5.94
C ARG A 284 21.70 10.71 -4.56
N GLY A 285 21.84 12.03 -4.48
CA GLY A 285 21.94 12.74 -3.21
C GLY A 285 20.72 12.55 -2.29
N LEU A 286 19.50 12.55 -2.86
CA LEU A 286 18.28 12.25 -2.09
C LEU A 286 18.28 10.83 -1.55
N ILE A 287 18.73 9.86 -2.35
CA ILE A 287 18.78 8.45 -1.99
C ILE A 287 19.79 8.21 -0.87
N ASP A 288 21.01 8.73 -1.02
CA ASP A 288 22.07 8.55 -0.03
C ASP A 288 21.66 9.17 1.32
N GLN A 289 20.97 10.31 1.30
CA GLN A 289 20.39 10.92 2.52
C GLN A 289 19.33 10.01 3.16
N ALA A 290 18.39 9.47 2.38
CA ALA A 290 17.35 8.58 2.90
C ALA A 290 17.90 7.26 3.46
N VAL A 291 18.98 6.73 2.86
CA VAL A 291 19.67 5.53 3.36
C VAL A 291 20.43 5.82 4.66
N ALA A 292 21.00 7.01 4.79
CA ALA A 292 21.69 7.45 6.01
C ALA A 292 20.71 7.69 7.18
N ASP A 293 19.58 8.35 6.91
CA ASP A 293 18.56 8.68 7.92
C ASP A 293 17.69 7.47 8.30
N GLY A 294 17.64 6.45 7.44
CA GLY A 294 16.84 5.26 7.64
C GLY A 294 17.37 4.32 8.73
N PRO A 295 16.57 3.32 9.14
CA PRO A 295 17.02 2.27 10.05
C PRO A 295 18.29 1.56 9.53
N GLN A 296 19.20 1.24 10.44
CA GLN A 296 20.46 0.55 10.14
C GLN A 296 20.37 -0.94 10.43
#